data_AF-S9VIY8-F1
#
_entry.id   AF-S9VIY8-F1
#
_cell.length_a   1.000
_cell.length_b   1.000
_cell.length_c   1.000
_cell.angle_alpha   90.00
_cell.angle_beta   90.00
_cell.angle_gamma   90.00
#
_symmetry.space_group_name_H-M   'P 1'
#
loop_
_entity.id
_entity.type
_entity.pdbx_description
1 polymer ?
#
loop_
_entity_poly.entity_id
_entity_poly.type
_entity_poly.pdbx_seq_one_letter_code
_entity_poly.pdbx_strand_id
1 'polypeptide(L)'
;MYIAEHLIAYINGNSYPHHSILVFLPGRAQVEEMQLTLERHLRSRVDVIPWHSAVDLTEIEAAMRRQIPGRQKVYLATDIAEVSITLPDVVFVIDLVLVKRPKITKEIPASLLYPPLVTQWISKGSIAQRRGRVGRVQQGFYFCLFPAAQIPTLQDHAQAPIENSRIDELSLHCLQIVANPVAVFSICHSQPLAETIASSMNTLTELGCIIDKKDPFSANELCTDFDKARTNNWGKEILTTAEEEASTDIEEFQCTFIGRILQLIPASPQPGMLVFYGLLTGLESLMILASAVTSSLSPFSTGNASRNLARAMEETENVMRDMCCGLRSDIVSVMKAVLLFRVELERHGENDQTIQQWCAQKHLSSDKLLAIVDLYNHIKHELSEYLPFGEIEDPAKLLEQLEKLAPMVSVMCNVAFVSHSVEVTSDGNMFNSKETAVGIFSDLSAVPDIHFPSCLRWQEGDIIIPVQLNLMFDKLLASFSTAISSPTQFWMSLLLFTYHMRFATFSDEDGTFYVFCVRYCGKERFLEVDDIGGIAVLDFRRRLNSICKVLRLSHLLKDEEEDVFTSACEKHNLKSLQNAQRDVITALVTIFKNLENMSVIEVEHEDDDLDSVSILSFALEA
;
A
#
# COMPACT_ATOMS: atom_id res chain seq x y z
N MET A 1 5.65 -24.74 -20.13
CA MET A 1 7.05 -24.80 -19.61
C MET A 1 7.91 -25.78 -20.40
N TYR A 2 7.65 -27.09 -20.36
CA TYR A 2 8.46 -28.13 -21.04
C TYR A 2 8.82 -27.85 -22.51
N ILE A 3 7.83 -27.46 -23.34
CA ILE A 3 8.06 -27.15 -24.77
C ILE A 3 9.02 -25.97 -24.94
N ALA A 4 8.86 -24.92 -24.12
CA ALA A 4 9.72 -23.73 -24.19
C ALA A 4 11.16 -24.08 -23.81
N GLU A 5 11.37 -24.88 -22.76
CA GLU A 5 12.70 -25.35 -22.35
C GLU A 5 13.43 -26.10 -23.47
N HIS A 6 12.75 -27.05 -24.12
CA HIS A 6 13.31 -27.82 -25.22
C HIS A 6 13.61 -26.95 -26.44
N LEU A 7 12.75 -25.97 -26.73
CA LEU A 7 12.97 -25.01 -27.80
C LEU A 7 14.17 -24.10 -27.51
N ILE A 8 14.36 -23.65 -26.27
CA ILE A 8 15.54 -22.89 -25.85
C ILE A 8 16.80 -23.73 -26.06
N ALA A 9 16.80 -24.99 -25.62
CA ALA A 9 17.94 -25.90 -25.81
C ALA A 9 18.23 -26.14 -27.30
N TYR A 10 17.20 -26.31 -28.11
CA TYR A 10 17.33 -26.46 -29.56
C TYR A 10 17.94 -25.21 -30.20
N ILE A 11 17.42 -24.02 -29.90
CA ILE A 11 17.94 -22.75 -30.45
C ILE A 11 19.39 -22.56 -30.00
N ASN A 12 19.71 -22.82 -28.73
CA ASN A 12 21.07 -22.71 -28.21
C ASN A 12 22.07 -23.63 -28.91
N GLY A 13 21.66 -24.83 -29.31
CA GLY A 13 22.50 -25.75 -30.07
C GLY A 13 22.68 -25.38 -31.55
N ASN A 14 21.81 -24.53 -32.11
CA ASN A 14 21.71 -24.31 -33.55
C ASN A 14 21.78 -22.83 -33.98
N SER A 15 22.12 -21.91 -33.08
CA SER A 15 22.21 -20.47 -33.38
C SER A 15 23.48 -19.85 -32.81
N TYR A 16 23.84 -18.67 -33.33
CA TYR A 16 25.01 -17.96 -32.84
C TYR A 16 24.79 -17.41 -31.42
N PRO A 17 25.79 -17.48 -30.52
CA PRO A 17 25.65 -17.00 -29.14
C PRO A 17 25.32 -15.50 -28.99
N HIS A 18 25.58 -14.67 -30.01
CA HIS A 18 25.25 -13.24 -29.98
C HIS A 18 23.78 -12.94 -30.34
N HIS A 19 23.02 -13.94 -30.80
CA HIS A 19 21.59 -13.82 -31.05
C HIS A 19 20.81 -14.22 -29.79
N SER A 20 20.22 -13.25 -29.11
CA SER A 20 19.55 -13.47 -27.83
C SER A 20 18.14 -14.04 -27.99
N ILE A 21 17.69 -14.73 -26.94
CA ILE A 21 16.34 -15.30 -26.83
C ILE A 21 15.54 -14.50 -25.81
N LEU A 22 14.32 -14.11 -26.13
CA LEU A 22 13.34 -13.55 -25.20
C LEU A 22 12.20 -14.55 -25.01
N VAL A 23 11.87 -14.87 -23.76
CA VAL A 23 10.83 -15.84 -23.40
C VAL A 23 9.77 -15.12 -22.57
N PHE A 24 8.53 -15.08 -23.05
CA PHE A 24 7.40 -14.54 -22.29
C PHE A 24 6.78 -15.62 -21.40
N LEU A 25 6.85 -15.41 -20.09
CA LEU A 25 6.35 -16.28 -19.03
C LEU A 25 5.22 -15.56 -18.27
N PRO A 26 4.25 -16.28 -17.69
CA PRO A 26 3.06 -15.65 -17.12
C PRO A 26 3.31 -14.89 -15.80
N GLY A 27 4.40 -15.17 -15.07
CA GLY A 27 4.68 -14.53 -13.79
C GLY A 27 6.03 -14.91 -13.20
N ARG A 28 6.39 -14.25 -12.08
CA ARG A 28 7.66 -14.41 -11.37
C ARG A 28 8.03 -15.86 -11.07
N ALA A 29 7.11 -16.63 -10.50
CA ALA A 29 7.37 -18.03 -10.15
C ALA A 29 7.80 -18.87 -11.36
N GLN A 30 7.20 -18.65 -12.54
CA GLN A 30 7.57 -19.36 -13.77
C GLN A 30 8.92 -18.86 -14.33
N VAL A 31 9.24 -17.58 -14.16
CA VAL A 31 10.55 -17.01 -14.50
C VAL A 31 11.64 -17.68 -13.66
N GLU A 32 11.48 -17.73 -12.34
CA GLU A 32 12.44 -18.33 -11.41
C GLU A 32 12.58 -19.85 -11.63
N GLU A 33 11.47 -20.56 -11.88
CA GLU A 33 11.47 -22.00 -12.20
C GLU A 33 12.26 -22.30 -13.49
N MET A 34 12.00 -21.53 -14.55
CA MET A 34 12.74 -21.66 -15.81
C MET A 34 14.21 -21.30 -15.64
N GLN A 35 14.52 -20.25 -14.87
CA GLN A 35 15.88 -19.85 -14.58
C GLN A 35 16.67 -20.99 -13.93
N LEU A 36 16.14 -21.55 -12.84
CA LEU A 36 16.78 -22.66 -12.12
C LEU A 36 16.98 -23.87 -13.06
N THR A 37 16.00 -24.15 -13.92
CA THR A 37 16.06 -25.26 -14.87
C THR A 37 17.17 -25.04 -15.91
N LEU A 38 17.25 -23.86 -16.52
CA LEU A 38 18.29 -23.53 -17.50
C LEU A 38 19.68 -23.45 -16.87
N GLU A 39 19.79 -22.92 -15.66
CA GLU A 39 21.05 -22.88 -14.92
C GLU A 39 21.55 -24.26 -14.48
N ARG A 40 20.65 -25.24 -14.32
CA ARG A 40 21.02 -26.64 -14.05
C ARG A 40 21.51 -27.34 -15.32
N HIS A 41 20.79 -27.19 -16.43
CA HIS A 41 21.05 -27.98 -17.65
C HIS A 41 21.99 -27.31 -18.66
N LEU A 42 22.02 -25.97 -18.74
CA LEU A 42 22.70 -25.20 -19.79
C LEU A 42 23.67 -24.14 -19.27
N ARG A 43 24.04 -24.16 -17.98
CA ARG A 43 24.87 -23.14 -17.30
C ARG A 43 26.07 -22.61 -18.10
N SER A 44 26.79 -23.49 -18.80
CA SER A 44 28.00 -23.14 -19.53
C SER A 44 27.73 -22.51 -20.90
N ARG A 45 26.50 -22.58 -21.39
CA ARG A 45 26.08 -22.19 -22.74
C ARG A 45 25.07 -21.04 -22.77
N VAL A 46 24.39 -20.76 -21.65
CA VAL A 46 23.44 -19.65 -21.56
C VAL A 46 23.82 -18.67 -20.45
N ASP A 47 23.57 -17.40 -20.71
CA ASP A 47 23.48 -16.34 -19.72
C ASP A 47 21.98 -16.10 -19.49
N VAL A 48 21.46 -16.44 -18.31
CA VAL A 48 20.02 -16.34 -18.02
C VAL A 48 19.74 -15.01 -17.33
N ILE A 49 18.80 -14.24 -17.86
CA ILE A 49 18.42 -12.92 -17.34
C ILE A 49 16.94 -12.98 -16.93
N PRO A 50 16.61 -13.14 -15.63
CA PRO A 50 15.24 -13.00 -15.16
C PRO A 50 14.76 -11.56 -15.33
N TRP A 51 13.51 -11.36 -15.73
CA TRP A 51 12.92 -10.03 -15.90
C TRP A 51 11.44 -9.98 -15.48
N HIS A 52 11.23 -9.55 -14.24
CA HIS A 52 9.92 -9.31 -13.63
C HIS A 52 9.95 -8.06 -12.76
N SER A 53 8.81 -7.65 -12.20
CA SER A 53 8.69 -6.40 -11.42
C SER A 53 9.66 -6.26 -10.24
N ALA A 54 10.08 -7.37 -9.63
CA ALA A 54 11.07 -7.35 -8.56
C ALA A 54 12.55 -7.33 -9.03
N VAL A 55 12.81 -7.34 -10.34
CA VAL A 55 14.16 -7.15 -10.89
C VAL A 55 14.33 -5.69 -11.28
N ASP A 56 15.39 -5.09 -10.77
CA ASP A 56 15.75 -3.70 -10.99
C ASP A 56 16.08 -3.44 -12.48
N LEU A 57 15.68 -2.28 -13.00
CA LEU A 57 15.90 -1.94 -14.41
C LEU A 57 17.40 -1.85 -14.73
N THR A 58 18.20 -1.35 -13.78
CA THR A 58 19.65 -1.27 -13.89
C THR A 58 20.30 -2.64 -14.11
N GLU A 59 19.75 -3.72 -13.52
CA GLU A 59 20.21 -5.09 -13.77
C GLU A 59 19.96 -5.52 -15.22
N ILE A 60 18.80 -5.17 -15.77
CA ILE A 60 18.44 -5.46 -17.16
C ILE A 60 19.35 -4.69 -18.12
N GLU A 61 19.58 -3.41 -17.86
CA GLU A 61 20.49 -2.59 -18.67
C GLU A 61 21.93 -3.11 -18.64
N ALA A 62 22.43 -3.49 -17.45
CA ALA A 62 23.74 -4.10 -17.29
C ALA A 62 23.84 -5.41 -18.08
N ALA A 63 22.79 -6.25 -18.02
CA ALA A 63 22.73 -7.51 -18.77
C ALA A 63 22.68 -7.30 -20.30
N MET A 64 22.07 -6.20 -20.77
CA MET A 64 22.11 -5.84 -22.20
C MET A 64 23.52 -5.53 -22.69
N ARG A 65 24.31 -4.79 -21.89
CA ARG A 65 25.70 -4.45 -22.21
C ARG A 65 26.65 -5.64 -22.03
N ARG A 66 26.29 -6.60 -21.17
CA ARG A 66 27.07 -7.81 -20.89
C ARG A 66 27.14 -8.73 -22.10
N GLN A 67 28.36 -9.19 -22.41
CA GLN A 67 28.61 -10.26 -23.38
C GLN A 67 29.57 -11.29 -22.75
N ILE A 68 29.10 -12.53 -22.59
CA ILE A 68 29.92 -13.62 -22.07
C ILE A 68 30.28 -14.53 -23.25
N PRO A 69 31.58 -14.67 -23.60
CA PRO A 69 32.00 -15.49 -24.74
C PRO A 69 31.45 -16.91 -24.67
N GLY A 70 30.86 -17.37 -25.78
CA GLY A 70 30.28 -18.72 -25.89
C GLY A 70 28.96 -18.93 -25.15
N ARG A 71 28.40 -17.90 -24.51
CA ARG A 71 27.09 -17.97 -23.85
C ARG A 71 26.05 -17.10 -24.56
N GLN A 72 24.91 -17.71 -24.85
CA GLN A 72 23.76 -17.03 -25.43
C GLN A 72 22.91 -16.41 -24.34
N LYS A 73 22.52 -15.15 -24.50
CA LYS A 73 21.61 -14.48 -23.56
C LYS A 73 20.18 -14.99 -23.72
N VAL A 74 19.55 -15.32 -22.61
CA VAL A 74 18.16 -15.78 -22.51
C VAL A 74 17.42 -14.90 -21.51
N TYR A 75 16.65 -13.95 -22.01
CA TYR A 75 15.77 -13.09 -21.23
C TYR A 75 14.49 -13.87 -20.90
N LEU A 76 14.22 -14.08 -19.61
CA LEU A 76 13.02 -14.74 -19.11
C LEU A 76 12.10 -13.66 -18.52
N ALA A 77 11.15 -13.19 -19.30
CA ALA A 77 10.38 -11.99 -19.00
C ALA A 77 8.89 -12.27 -18.76
N THR A 78 8.29 -11.46 -17.91
CA THR A 78 6.82 -11.30 -17.84
C THR A 78 6.31 -10.37 -18.94
N ASP A 79 5.05 -9.93 -18.86
CA ASP A 79 4.50 -8.91 -19.75
C ASP A 79 5.15 -7.54 -19.61
N ILE A 80 6.03 -7.34 -18.62
CA ILE A 80 6.91 -6.16 -18.53
C ILE A 80 7.65 -5.92 -19.87
N ALA A 81 8.18 -6.97 -20.49
CA ALA A 81 8.90 -6.85 -21.76
C ALA A 81 8.00 -6.51 -22.98
N GLU A 82 6.68 -6.51 -22.84
CA GLU A 82 5.72 -6.23 -23.93
C GLU A 82 5.79 -4.77 -24.37
N VAL A 83 5.96 -3.84 -23.42
CA VAL A 83 6.03 -2.38 -23.66
C VAL A 83 7.40 -1.78 -23.32
N SER A 84 8.22 -2.45 -22.49
CA SER A 84 9.53 -1.97 -22.04
C SER A 84 10.59 -1.73 -23.13
N ILE A 85 11.79 -1.39 -22.67
CA ILE A 85 13.06 -1.20 -23.39
C ILE A 85 13.27 -2.14 -24.60
N THR A 86 13.87 -1.59 -25.66
CA THR A 86 14.20 -2.35 -26.88
C THR A 86 15.45 -3.19 -26.66
N LEU A 87 15.36 -4.48 -26.93
CA LEU A 87 16.49 -5.41 -26.88
C LEU A 87 17.06 -5.62 -28.30
N PRO A 88 18.19 -4.97 -28.65
CA PRO A 88 18.69 -4.96 -30.03
C PRO A 88 19.26 -6.32 -30.48
N ASP A 89 19.69 -7.13 -29.52
CA ASP A 89 20.31 -8.45 -29.73
C ASP A 89 19.28 -9.59 -29.80
N VAL A 90 18.00 -9.34 -29.52
CA VAL A 90 16.96 -10.37 -29.57
C VAL A 90 16.59 -10.74 -31.01
N VAL A 91 16.80 -12.01 -31.34
CA VAL A 91 16.45 -12.62 -32.64
C VAL A 91 15.37 -13.67 -32.49
N PHE A 92 15.22 -14.25 -31.31
CA PHE A 92 14.24 -15.30 -31.05
C PHE A 92 13.30 -14.86 -29.94
N VAL A 93 11.99 -14.87 -30.19
CA VAL A 93 10.96 -14.65 -29.18
C VAL A 93 10.16 -15.95 -29.03
N ILE A 94 10.06 -16.45 -27.80
CA ILE A 94 9.23 -17.60 -27.43
C ILE A 94 8.10 -17.09 -26.55
N ASP A 95 6.86 -17.27 -26.98
CA ASP A 95 5.69 -16.74 -26.30
C ASP A 95 4.75 -17.86 -25.87
N LEU A 96 4.54 -17.98 -24.55
CA LEU A 96 3.59 -18.94 -23.98
C LEU A 96 2.13 -18.47 -24.13
N VAL A 97 1.90 -17.22 -24.55
CA VAL A 97 0.56 -16.64 -24.76
C VAL A 97 -0.24 -16.55 -23.46
N LEU A 98 0.45 -16.52 -22.31
CA LEU A 98 -0.14 -16.41 -20.99
C LEU A 98 0.32 -15.13 -20.28
N VAL A 99 -0.51 -14.66 -19.35
CA VAL A 99 -0.25 -13.54 -18.44
C VAL A 99 -0.96 -13.79 -17.11
N LYS A 100 -0.44 -13.28 -15.99
CA LYS A 100 -1.18 -13.17 -14.73
C LYS A 100 -1.74 -11.76 -14.58
N ARG A 101 -3.04 -11.64 -14.30
CA ARG A 101 -3.68 -10.35 -14.04
C ARG A 101 -4.64 -10.40 -12.86
N PRO A 102 -4.85 -9.28 -12.15
CA PRO A 102 -5.93 -9.15 -11.18
C PRO A 102 -7.26 -9.56 -11.80
N LYS A 103 -8.09 -10.27 -11.02
CA LYS A 103 -9.42 -10.67 -11.44
C LYS A 103 -10.41 -10.44 -10.32
N ILE A 104 -11.44 -9.63 -10.58
CA ILE A 104 -12.57 -9.47 -9.67
C ILE A 104 -13.73 -10.32 -10.20
N THR A 105 -14.39 -11.06 -9.31
CA THR A 105 -15.50 -11.97 -9.63
C THR A 105 -16.55 -11.95 -8.53
N LYS A 106 -17.84 -12.03 -8.88
CA LYS A 106 -18.93 -12.04 -7.89
C LYS A 106 -18.97 -13.33 -7.06
N GLU A 107 -18.43 -14.41 -7.62
CA GLU A 107 -18.37 -15.73 -7.00
C GLU A 107 -17.40 -15.78 -5.81
N ILE A 108 -16.43 -14.84 -5.75
CA ILE A 108 -15.42 -14.74 -4.69
C ILE A 108 -15.49 -13.33 -4.12
N PRO A 109 -16.33 -13.06 -3.10
CA PRO A 109 -16.50 -11.72 -2.53
C PRO A 109 -15.18 -11.08 -2.08
N ALA A 110 -14.26 -11.88 -1.54
CA ALA A 110 -12.92 -11.45 -1.15
C ALA A 110 -12.11 -10.79 -2.28
N SER A 111 -12.40 -11.14 -3.54
CA SER A 111 -11.73 -10.56 -4.71
C SER A 111 -12.01 -9.07 -4.90
N LEU A 112 -13.08 -8.53 -4.31
CA LEU A 112 -13.39 -7.10 -4.35
C LEU A 112 -12.31 -6.28 -3.61
N LEU A 113 -11.89 -6.77 -2.44
CA LEU A 113 -10.87 -6.12 -1.61
C LEU A 113 -9.45 -6.58 -1.97
N TYR A 114 -9.30 -7.85 -2.35
CA TYR A 114 -8.00 -8.47 -2.63
C TYR A 114 -8.03 -9.19 -3.99
N PRO A 115 -8.03 -8.46 -5.13
CA PRO A 115 -8.11 -9.08 -6.45
C PRO A 115 -6.99 -10.12 -6.69
N PRO A 116 -7.29 -11.43 -6.79
CA PRO A 116 -6.27 -12.44 -6.99
C PRO A 116 -5.64 -12.32 -8.39
N LEU A 117 -4.36 -12.68 -8.48
CA LEU A 117 -3.67 -12.80 -9.77
C LEU A 117 -4.02 -14.13 -10.43
N VAL A 118 -4.82 -14.08 -11.50
CA VAL A 118 -5.25 -15.26 -12.26
C VAL A 118 -4.44 -15.37 -13.55
N THR A 119 -3.96 -16.58 -13.85
CA THR A 119 -3.32 -16.88 -15.14
C THR A 119 -4.38 -17.02 -16.22
N GLN A 120 -4.25 -16.23 -17.28
CA GLN A 120 -5.16 -16.24 -18.42
C GLN A 120 -4.41 -16.10 -19.75
N TRP A 121 -5.10 -16.43 -20.83
CA TRP A 121 -4.59 -16.18 -22.18
C TRP A 121 -4.50 -14.68 -22.48
N ILE A 122 -3.49 -14.29 -23.25
CA ILE A 122 -3.36 -12.90 -23.71
C ILE A 122 -4.28 -12.60 -24.90
N SER A 123 -4.48 -11.32 -25.18
CA SER A 123 -5.25 -10.86 -26.34
C SER A 123 -4.50 -11.03 -27.67
N LYS A 124 -5.23 -11.00 -28.80
CA LYS A 124 -4.62 -10.92 -30.14
C LYS A 124 -3.73 -9.68 -30.28
N GLY A 125 -4.14 -8.55 -29.70
CA GLY A 125 -3.33 -7.34 -29.63
C GLY A 125 -1.99 -7.57 -28.94
N SER A 126 -1.99 -8.26 -27.80
CA SER A 126 -0.76 -8.61 -27.07
C SER A 126 0.14 -9.56 -27.84
N ILE A 127 -0.41 -10.58 -28.53
CA ILE A 127 0.35 -11.42 -29.46
C ILE A 127 1.05 -10.56 -30.51
N ALA A 128 0.34 -9.59 -31.09
CA ALA A 128 0.91 -8.69 -32.09
C ALA A 128 2.04 -7.82 -31.51
N GLN A 129 1.89 -7.30 -30.28
CA GLN A 129 2.92 -6.52 -29.58
C GLN A 129 4.17 -7.37 -29.27
N ARG A 130 3.98 -8.57 -28.71
CA ARG A 130 5.06 -9.51 -28.40
C ARG A 130 5.78 -9.99 -29.66
N ARG A 131 5.05 -10.24 -30.76
CA ARG A 131 5.64 -10.50 -32.08
C ARG A 131 6.48 -9.32 -32.58
N GLY A 132 6.06 -8.09 -32.31
CA GLY A 132 6.80 -6.86 -32.64
C GLY A 132 8.07 -6.64 -31.82
N ARG A 133 8.42 -7.53 -30.88
CA ARG A 133 9.69 -7.51 -30.12
C ARG A 133 10.85 -8.09 -30.92
N VAL A 134 10.56 -8.79 -32.02
CA VAL A 134 11.55 -9.18 -33.02
C VAL A 134 11.32 -8.39 -34.31
N GLY A 135 12.34 -8.26 -35.15
CA GLY A 135 12.23 -7.55 -36.43
C GLY A 135 12.42 -6.03 -36.34
N ARG A 136 12.76 -5.47 -35.17
CA ARG A 136 13.03 -4.03 -35.00
C ARG A 136 14.42 -3.63 -35.51
N VAL A 137 15.44 -4.39 -35.12
CA VAL A 137 16.85 -4.10 -35.43
C VAL A 137 17.41 -5.08 -36.47
N GLN A 138 16.95 -6.33 -36.46
CA GLN A 138 17.33 -7.37 -37.40
C GLN A 138 16.20 -8.39 -37.58
N GLN A 139 16.26 -9.18 -38.66
CA GLN A 139 15.31 -10.27 -38.90
C GLN A 139 15.37 -11.29 -37.77
N GLY A 140 14.22 -11.84 -37.38
CA GLY A 140 14.19 -12.91 -36.40
C GLY A 140 12.88 -13.70 -36.40
N PHE A 141 12.73 -14.55 -35.40
CA PHE A 141 11.70 -15.57 -35.33
C PHE A 141 10.84 -15.39 -34.09
N TYR A 142 9.52 -15.51 -34.28
CA TYR A 142 8.53 -15.49 -33.21
C TYR A 142 7.86 -16.88 -33.12
N PHE A 143 8.07 -17.56 -32.00
CA PHE A 143 7.50 -18.86 -31.69
C PHE A 143 6.30 -18.69 -30.75
N CYS A 144 5.11 -18.70 -31.33
CA CYS A 144 3.85 -18.70 -30.58
C CYS A 144 3.53 -20.13 -30.11
N LEU A 145 3.58 -20.39 -28.81
CA LEU A 145 3.26 -21.71 -28.23
C LEU A 145 1.75 -21.86 -27.99
N PHE A 146 0.95 -21.51 -28.99
CA PHE A 146 -0.50 -21.62 -28.98
C PHE A 146 -1.01 -22.09 -30.35
N PRO A 147 -2.02 -22.98 -30.42
CA PRO A 147 -2.50 -23.49 -31.71
C PRO A 147 -3.00 -22.37 -32.61
N ALA A 148 -2.46 -22.28 -33.83
CA ALA A 148 -2.83 -21.23 -34.78
C ALA A 148 -4.34 -21.20 -35.07
N ALA A 149 -4.99 -22.38 -35.09
CA ALA A 149 -6.44 -22.51 -35.27
C ALA A 149 -7.27 -21.94 -34.11
N GLN A 150 -6.68 -21.77 -32.93
CA GLN A 150 -7.34 -21.20 -31.75
C GLN A 150 -7.07 -19.70 -31.58
N ILE A 151 -6.07 -19.11 -32.26
CA ILE A 151 -5.82 -17.66 -32.20
C ILE A 151 -7.08 -16.83 -32.47
N PRO A 152 -7.95 -17.19 -33.45
CA PRO A 152 -9.20 -16.47 -33.68
C PRO A 152 -10.15 -16.42 -32.48
N THR A 153 -10.08 -17.39 -31.55
CA THR A 153 -10.96 -17.47 -30.37
C THR A 153 -10.50 -16.60 -29.20
N LEU A 154 -9.29 -16.04 -29.27
CA LEU A 154 -8.79 -15.10 -28.27
C LEU A 154 -9.53 -13.75 -28.39
N GLN A 155 -9.59 -13.00 -27.28
CA GLN A 155 -10.11 -11.64 -27.30
C GLN A 155 -9.22 -10.73 -28.15
N ASP A 156 -9.81 -9.77 -28.86
CA ASP A 156 -9.07 -8.84 -29.70
C ASP A 156 -8.18 -7.90 -28.85
N HIS A 157 -8.73 -7.45 -27.73
CA HIS A 157 -8.09 -6.55 -26.77
C HIS A 157 -8.04 -7.16 -25.38
N ALA A 158 -7.10 -6.69 -24.57
CA ALA A 158 -7.07 -6.99 -23.16
C ALA A 158 -8.28 -6.36 -22.43
N GLN A 159 -8.77 -7.03 -21.39
CA GLN A 159 -9.76 -6.44 -20.49
C GLN A 159 -9.23 -5.14 -19.87
N ALA A 160 -10.11 -4.15 -19.72
CA ALA A 160 -9.76 -2.87 -19.13
C ALA A 160 -9.40 -3.05 -17.64
N PRO A 161 -8.30 -2.45 -17.15
CA PRO A 161 -7.90 -2.58 -15.75
C PRO A 161 -8.99 -2.15 -14.76
N ILE A 162 -9.82 -1.15 -15.10
CA ILE A 162 -10.90 -0.65 -14.24
C ILE A 162 -11.91 -1.74 -13.83
N GLU A 163 -12.09 -2.78 -14.65
CA GLU A 163 -13.01 -3.89 -14.35
C GLU A 163 -12.48 -4.84 -13.27
N ASN A 164 -11.17 -4.85 -13.02
CA ASN A 164 -10.52 -5.87 -12.16
C ASN A 164 -9.49 -5.29 -11.19
N SER A 165 -9.50 -3.98 -10.96
CA SER A 165 -8.62 -3.29 -10.01
C SER A 165 -9.42 -2.68 -8.87
N ARG A 166 -8.77 -2.45 -7.72
CA ARG A 166 -9.31 -1.53 -6.70
C ARG A 166 -9.42 -0.13 -7.29
N ILE A 167 -10.45 0.60 -6.88
CA ILE A 167 -10.78 1.93 -7.43
C ILE A 167 -10.89 3.00 -6.34
N ASP A 168 -10.29 2.80 -5.16
CA ASP A 168 -10.40 3.75 -4.04
C ASP A 168 -9.83 5.12 -4.36
N GLU A 169 -8.61 5.13 -4.90
CA GLU A 169 -7.95 6.35 -5.37
C GLU A 169 -8.73 7.01 -6.51
N LEU A 170 -9.12 6.21 -7.51
CA LEU A 170 -9.88 6.70 -8.67
C LEU A 170 -11.24 7.29 -8.25
N SER A 171 -11.96 6.62 -7.35
CA SER A 171 -13.25 7.06 -6.81
C SER A 171 -13.08 8.34 -6.00
N LEU A 172 -12.04 8.43 -5.18
CA LEU A 172 -11.74 9.66 -4.44
C LEU A 172 -11.44 10.83 -5.38
N HIS A 173 -10.71 10.61 -6.48
CA HIS A 173 -10.47 11.65 -7.49
C HIS A 173 -11.74 12.04 -8.27
N CYS A 174 -12.62 11.10 -8.61
CA CYS A 174 -13.91 11.41 -9.23
C CYS A 174 -14.73 12.39 -8.38
N LEU A 175 -14.62 12.33 -7.05
CA LEU A 175 -15.37 13.23 -6.16
C LEU A 175 -14.97 14.70 -6.23
N GLN A 176 -13.86 15.04 -6.91
CA GLN A 176 -13.49 16.43 -7.21
C GLN A 176 -14.42 17.07 -8.25
N ILE A 177 -15.02 16.26 -9.12
CA ILE A 177 -15.85 16.72 -10.24
C ILE A 177 -17.33 16.36 -10.08
N VAL A 178 -17.65 15.26 -9.39
CA VAL A 178 -19.03 14.80 -9.17
C VAL A 178 -19.29 14.47 -7.70
N ALA A 179 -20.56 14.32 -7.31
CA ALA A 179 -20.95 13.91 -5.96
C ALA A 179 -20.94 12.40 -5.75
N ASN A 180 -20.93 11.61 -6.83
CA ASN A 180 -20.83 10.15 -6.77
C ASN A 180 -20.02 9.63 -7.98
N PRO A 181 -18.98 8.81 -7.78
CA PRO A 181 -18.15 8.26 -8.86
C PRO A 181 -18.93 7.44 -9.91
N VAL A 182 -20.10 6.89 -9.56
CA VAL A 182 -20.99 6.17 -10.50
C VAL A 182 -21.27 7.03 -11.74
N ALA A 183 -21.44 8.35 -11.60
CA ALA A 183 -21.70 9.24 -12.73
C ALA A 183 -20.53 9.29 -13.74
N VAL A 184 -19.29 9.15 -13.28
CA VAL A 184 -18.11 9.07 -14.17
C VAL A 184 -18.00 7.67 -14.77
N PHE A 185 -18.26 6.64 -13.98
CA PHE A 185 -18.13 5.26 -14.44
C PHE A 185 -19.23 4.87 -15.43
N SER A 186 -20.45 5.41 -15.33
CA SER A 186 -21.54 5.10 -16.27
C SER A 186 -21.16 5.47 -17.71
N ILE A 187 -20.51 6.62 -17.90
CA ILE A 187 -20.11 7.12 -19.23
C ILE A 187 -18.80 6.47 -19.76
N CYS A 188 -18.16 5.59 -19.00
CA CYS A 188 -16.95 4.88 -19.43
C CYS A 188 -17.28 3.68 -20.32
N HIS A 189 -16.41 3.38 -21.29
CA HIS A 189 -16.58 2.21 -22.18
C HIS A 189 -16.63 0.88 -21.41
N SER A 190 -15.77 0.75 -20.39
CA SER A 190 -15.71 -0.37 -19.46
C SER A 190 -15.96 0.15 -18.06
N GLN A 191 -16.71 -0.60 -17.26
CA GLN A 191 -17.16 -0.18 -15.94
C GLN A 191 -16.72 -1.17 -14.85
N PRO A 192 -16.37 -0.70 -13.65
CA PRO A 192 -16.20 -1.59 -12.51
C PRO A 192 -17.54 -2.22 -12.11
N LEU A 193 -17.49 -3.32 -11.36
CA LEU A 193 -18.70 -3.89 -10.77
C LEU A 193 -19.30 -2.91 -9.75
N ALA A 194 -20.62 -2.87 -9.65
CA ALA A 194 -21.32 -2.04 -8.66
C ALA A 194 -20.86 -2.38 -7.22
N GLU A 195 -20.60 -3.65 -6.94
CA GLU A 195 -20.07 -4.12 -5.65
C GLU A 195 -18.65 -3.58 -5.39
N THR A 196 -17.82 -3.41 -6.43
CA THR A 196 -16.50 -2.80 -6.32
C THR A 196 -16.60 -1.32 -6.00
N ILE A 197 -17.55 -0.60 -6.61
CA ILE A 197 -17.82 0.80 -6.28
C ILE A 197 -18.29 0.91 -4.82
N ALA A 198 -19.29 0.13 -4.41
CA ALA A 198 -19.80 0.15 -3.04
C ALA A 198 -18.70 -0.18 -2.01
N SER A 199 -17.88 -1.21 -2.25
CA SER A 199 -16.74 -1.55 -1.39
C SER A 199 -15.73 -0.40 -1.28
N SER A 200 -15.53 0.34 -2.38
CA SER A 200 -14.63 1.49 -2.42
C SER A 200 -15.17 2.67 -1.62
N MET A 201 -16.46 2.99 -1.79
CA MET A 201 -17.13 4.04 -1.02
C MET A 201 -17.14 3.74 0.48
N ASN A 202 -17.36 2.48 0.87
CA ASN A 202 -17.24 2.05 2.26
C ASN A 202 -15.82 2.26 2.80
N THR A 203 -14.79 1.84 2.04
CA THR A 203 -13.39 2.05 2.44
C THR A 203 -13.07 3.53 2.63
N LEU A 204 -13.47 4.38 1.68
CA LEU A 204 -13.25 5.83 1.77
C LEU A 204 -13.98 6.47 2.96
N THR A 205 -15.16 5.97 3.31
CA THR A 205 -15.93 6.42 4.48
C THR A 205 -15.25 6.00 5.78
N GLU A 206 -14.81 4.75 5.88
CA GLU A 206 -14.08 4.20 7.04
C GLU A 206 -12.75 4.95 7.29
N LEU A 207 -12.04 5.34 6.22
CA LEU A 207 -10.84 6.18 6.30
C LEU A 207 -11.14 7.66 6.58
N GLY A 208 -12.41 8.06 6.56
CA GLY A 208 -12.83 9.44 6.76
C GLY A 208 -12.54 10.38 5.60
N CYS A 209 -12.31 9.85 4.41
CA CYS A 209 -12.08 10.63 3.19
C CYS A 209 -13.37 11.30 2.71
N ILE A 210 -14.50 10.64 2.94
CA ILE A 210 -15.81 11.05 2.45
C ILE A 210 -16.86 10.85 3.54
N ILE A 211 -17.95 11.58 3.40
CA ILE A 211 -19.14 11.46 4.25
C ILE A 211 -20.40 11.49 3.38
N ASP A 212 -21.42 10.73 3.74
CA ASP A 212 -22.73 10.84 3.10
C ASP A 212 -23.29 12.25 3.36
N LYS A 213 -23.78 12.92 2.33
CA LYS A 213 -24.38 14.25 2.45
C LYS A 213 -25.64 14.27 3.34
N LYS A 214 -26.31 13.12 3.51
CA LYS A 214 -27.43 12.95 4.43
C LYS A 214 -26.99 12.81 5.89
N ASP A 215 -25.71 12.53 6.14
CA ASP A 215 -25.18 12.42 7.49
C ASP A 215 -25.28 13.77 8.23
N PRO A 216 -25.81 13.81 9.46
CA PRO A 216 -25.91 15.04 10.26
C PRO A 216 -24.57 15.76 10.47
N PHE A 217 -23.44 15.05 10.45
CA PHE A 217 -22.11 15.61 10.64
C PHE A 217 -21.48 16.16 9.35
N SER A 218 -22.08 15.91 8.18
CA SER A 218 -21.56 16.35 6.87
C SER A 218 -21.34 17.87 6.78
N ALA A 219 -22.20 18.66 7.41
CA ALA A 219 -22.09 20.12 7.43
C ALA A 219 -20.80 20.62 8.11
N ASN A 220 -20.32 19.91 9.13
CA ASN A 220 -19.14 20.30 9.91
C ASN A 220 -17.83 19.97 9.17
N GLU A 221 -17.86 18.95 8.32
CA GLU A 221 -16.72 18.49 7.52
C GLU A 221 -16.62 19.20 6.16
N LEU A 222 -17.46 20.21 5.91
CA LEU A 222 -17.55 20.88 4.63
C LEU A 222 -16.34 21.74 4.30
N CYS A 223 -15.69 21.40 3.18
CA CYS A 223 -14.63 22.19 2.57
C CYS A 223 -15.16 22.85 1.30
N THR A 224 -15.32 24.17 1.35
CA THR A 224 -15.97 24.99 0.31
C THR A 224 -15.19 25.05 -1.01
N ASP A 225 -13.94 24.61 -1.02
CA ASP A 225 -13.08 24.62 -2.21
C ASP A 225 -13.61 23.65 -3.29
N PHE A 226 -14.34 22.59 -2.90
CA PHE A 226 -14.81 21.54 -3.81
C PHE A 226 -16.14 21.83 -4.49
N ASP A 227 -17.03 22.58 -3.85
CA ASP A 227 -18.30 22.95 -4.48
C ASP A 227 -18.08 23.81 -5.73
N LYS A 228 -17.01 24.61 -5.75
CA LYS A 228 -16.61 25.38 -6.95
C LYS A 228 -16.18 24.48 -8.11
N ALA A 229 -15.49 23.37 -7.82
CA ALA A 229 -15.07 22.41 -8.83
C ALA A 229 -16.26 21.58 -9.35
N ARG A 230 -17.15 21.09 -8.47
CA ARG A 230 -18.39 20.38 -8.87
C ARG A 230 -19.35 21.24 -9.68
N THR A 231 -19.38 22.55 -9.42
CA THR A 231 -20.21 23.51 -10.16
C THR A 231 -19.59 23.98 -11.48
N ASN A 232 -18.39 23.49 -11.83
CA ASN A 232 -17.79 23.74 -13.14
C ASN A 232 -18.63 23.09 -14.27
N ASN A 233 -18.35 23.48 -15.52
CA ASN A 233 -19.13 23.01 -16.66
C ASN A 233 -19.07 21.47 -16.84
N TRP A 234 -17.91 20.86 -16.55
CA TRP A 234 -17.69 19.43 -16.71
C TRP A 234 -18.51 18.58 -15.75
N GLY A 235 -18.59 18.96 -14.46
CA GLY A 235 -19.38 18.22 -13.47
C GLY A 235 -20.86 18.14 -13.87
N LYS A 236 -21.42 19.25 -14.38
CA LYS A 236 -22.80 19.31 -14.88
C LYS A 236 -23.01 18.47 -16.13
N GLU A 237 -22.09 18.53 -17.09
CA GLU A 237 -22.17 17.73 -18.32
C GLU A 237 -22.10 16.22 -18.04
N ILE A 238 -21.20 15.80 -17.14
CA ILE A 238 -21.07 14.40 -16.74
C ILE A 238 -22.36 13.91 -16.07
N LEU A 239 -22.90 14.67 -15.11
CA LEU A 239 -24.14 14.31 -14.43
C LEU A 239 -25.31 14.20 -15.40
N THR A 240 -25.47 15.18 -16.31
CA THR A 240 -26.54 15.16 -17.32
C THR A 240 -26.45 13.90 -18.19
N THR A 241 -25.24 13.56 -18.64
CA THR A 241 -25.02 12.36 -19.46
C THR A 241 -25.27 11.07 -18.66
N ALA A 242 -24.86 11.02 -17.40
CA ALA A 242 -25.07 9.87 -16.53
C ALA A 242 -26.55 9.65 -16.18
N GLU A 243 -27.31 10.72 -15.95
CA GLU A 243 -28.75 10.67 -15.67
C GLU A 243 -29.55 10.08 -16.84
N GLU A 244 -29.15 10.39 -18.07
CA GLU A 244 -29.73 9.79 -19.28
C GLU A 244 -29.51 8.27 -19.34
N GLU A 245 -28.44 7.76 -18.73
CA GLU A 245 -28.08 6.34 -18.75
C GLU A 245 -28.60 5.53 -17.53
N ALA A 246 -28.62 6.11 -16.33
CA ALA A 246 -28.68 5.33 -15.08
C ALA A 246 -30.07 5.25 -14.39
N SER A 247 -30.98 6.20 -14.58
CA SER A 247 -32.37 6.18 -14.05
C SER A 247 -32.53 5.68 -12.58
N THR A 248 -31.60 6.02 -11.67
CA THR A 248 -31.63 5.64 -10.25
C THR A 248 -31.30 6.82 -9.35
N ASP A 249 -31.86 6.82 -8.13
CA ASP A 249 -31.46 7.75 -7.07
C ASP A 249 -30.03 7.41 -6.62
N ILE A 250 -29.10 8.36 -6.75
CA ILE A 250 -27.67 8.15 -6.52
C ILE A 250 -27.31 8.82 -5.19
N GLU A 251 -26.74 8.06 -4.26
CA GLU A 251 -26.22 8.61 -3.00
C GLU A 251 -25.19 9.71 -3.27
N GLU A 252 -25.35 10.86 -2.64
CA GLU A 252 -24.40 11.97 -2.81
C GLU A 252 -23.38 11.97 -1.67
N PHE A 253 -22.11 11.93 -2.03
CA PHE A 253 -21.01 12.00 -1.09
C PHE A 253 -20.33 13.36 -1.11
N GLN A 254 -19.78 13.72 0.03
CA GLN A 254 -18.99 14.91 0.22
C GLN A 254 -17.56 14.55 0.62
N CYS A 255 -16.59 15.17 -0.04
CA CYS A 255 -15.19 15.00 0.30
C CYS A 255 -14.85 15.80 1.57
N THR A 256 -14.23 15.15 2.55
CA THR A 256 -13.79 15.79 3.80
C THR A 256 -12.43 16.47 3.61
N PHE A 257 -11.94 17.18 4.64
CA PHE A 257 -10.58 17.72 4.62
C PHE A 257 -9.51 16.61 4.55
N ILE A 258 -9.74 15.47 5.21
CA ILE A 258 -8.86 14.28 5.10
C ILE A 258 -8.84 13.80 3.65
N GLY A 259 -10.02 13.63 3.04
CA GLY A 259 -10.14 13.23 1.64
C GLY A 259 -9.39 14.17 0.71
N ARG A 260 -9.42 15.48 0.97
CA ARG A 260 -8.60 16.44 0.21
C ARG A 260 -7.10 16.20 0.36
N ILE A 261 -6.61 16.07 1.59
CA ILE A 261 -5.18 15.83 1.81
C ILE A 261 -4.75 14.59 1.03
N LEU A 262 -5.53 13.51 1.09
CA LEU A 262 -5.21 12.27 0.39
C LEU A 262 -5.30 12.39 -1.14
N GLN A 263 -6.17 13.24 -1.68
CA GLN A 263 -6.19 13.55 -3.13
C GLN A 263 -4.93 14.27 -3.63
N LEU A 264 -4.18 14.92 -2.75
CA LEU A 264 -2.91 15.58 -3.10
C LEU A 264 -1.72 14.62 -2.97
N ILE A 265 -1.92 13.46 -2.35
CA ILE A 265 -0.86 12.47 -2.18
C ILE A 265 -0.90 11.53 -3.39
N PRO A 266 0.21 11.37 -4.14
CA PRO A 266 0.35 10.39 -5.23
C PRO A 266 0.44 8.94 -4.71
N ALA A 267 -0.53 8.53 -3.88
CA ALA A 267 -0.65 7.21 -3.31
C ALA A 267 -2.13 6.86 -3.06
N SER A 268 -2.44 5.57 -3.03
CA SER A 268 -3.77 5.12 -2.62
C SER A 268 -4.11 5.64 -1.20
N PRO A 269 -5.40 5.89 -0.88
CA PRO A 269 -5.81 6.53 0.37
C PRO A 269 -5.26 5.85 1.64
N GLN A 270 -5.20 4.53 1.66
CA GLN A 270 -4.82 3.77 2.86
C GLN A 270 -3.35 4.00 3.29
N PRO A 271 -2.32 3.81 2.43
CA PRO A 271 -0.96 4.30 2.69
C PRO A 271 -0.88 5.81 2.95
N GLY A 272 -1.72 6.61 2.28
CA GLY A 272 -1.81 8.06 2.50
C GLY A 272 -2.18 8.45 3.94
N MET A 273 -2.92 7.60 4.66
CA MET A 273 -3.22 7.83 6.07
C MET A 273 -1.98 7.89 6.96
N LEU A 274 -0.87 7.23 6.60
CA LEU A 274 0.39 7.37 7.33
C LEU A 274 0.91 8.82 7.29
N VAL A 275 0.75 9.49 6.15
CA VAL A 275 1.10 10.92 6.01
C VAL A 275 0.19 11.76 6.89
N PHE A 276 -1.11 11.49 6.85
CA PHE A 276 -2.09 12.19 7.68
C PHE A 276 -1.81 12.03 9.18
N TYR A 277 -1.51 10.82 9.64
CA TYR A 277 -1.11 10.58 11.02
C TYR A 277 0.23 11.25 11.36
N GLY A 278 1.14 11.36 10.39
CA GLY A 278 2.37 12.15 10.51
C GLY A 278 2.08 13.62 10.80
N LEU A 279 1.11 14.21 10.10
CA LEU A 279 0.65 15.58 10.35
C LEU A 279 0.03 15.74 11.74
N LEU A 280 -0.77 14.77 12.19
CA LEU A 280 -1.38 14.82 13.52
C LEU A 280 -0.36 14.68 14.66
N THR A 281 0.71 13.94 14.44
CA THR A 281 1.68 13.60 15.50
C THR A 281 2.98 14.38 15.41
N GLY A 282 3.23 15.10 14.31
CA GLY A 282 4.53 15.69 14.00
C GLY A 282 5.59 14.67 13.58
N LEU A 283 5.19 13.41 13.33
CA LEU A 283 6.07 12.34 12.84
C LEU A 283 6.12 12.35 11.31
N GLU A 284 6.72 13.38 10.74
CA GLU A 284 6.82 13.54 9.27
C GLU A 284 7.54 12.38 8.57
N SER A 285 8.38 11.64 9.31
CA SER A 285 9.03 10.43 8.80
C SER A 285 8.04 9.34 8.37
N LEU A 286 6.77 9.37 8.80
CA LEU A 286 5.75 8.44 8.31
C LEU A 286 5.47 8.60 6.81
N MET A 287 5.78 9.74 6.20
CA MET A 287 5.76 9.89 4.74
C MET A 287 6.71 8.94 4.04
N ILE A 288 7.85 8.62 4.66
CA ILE A 288 8.80 7.61 4.13
C ILE A 288 8.10 6.26 3.99
N LEU A 289 7.24 5.90 4.95
CA LEU A 289 6.50 4.65 4.91
C LEU A 289 5.39 4.67 3.87
N ALA A 290 4.64 5.77 3.75
CA ALA A 290 3.66 5.93 2.67
C ALA A 290 4.34 5.74 1.30
N SER A 291 5.52 6.34 1.10
CA SER A 291 6.32 6.17 -0.11
C SER A 291 6.83 4.75 -0.30
N ALA A 292 7.30 4.10 0.77
CA ALA A 292 7.74 2.71 0.73
C ALA A 292 6.64 1.78 0.27
N VAL A 293 5.47 1.84 0.92
CA VAL A 293 4.31 1.00 0.61
C VAL A 293 3.82 1.19 -0.81
N THR A 294 3.80 2.45 -1.28
CA THR A 294 3.28 2.79 -2.61
C THR A 294 4.23 2.41 -3.75
N SER A 295 5.54 2.60 -3.56
CA SER A 295 6.53 2.38 -4.63
C SER A 295 6.97 0.93 -4.78
N SER A 296 7.38 0.28 -3.68
CA SER A 296 8.10 -1.00 -3.75
C SER A 296 7.86 -1.94 -2.57
N LEU A 297 7.07 -1.53 -1.58
CA LEU A 297 6.80 -2.12 -0.26
C LEU A 297 8.04 -2.24 0.63
N SER A 298 9.09 -2.88 0.11
CA SER A 298 10.33 -3.13 0.81
C SER A 298 11.53 -2.95 -0.12
N PRO A 299 12.52 -2.13 0.29
CA PRO A 299 13.80 -2.03 -0.41
C PRO A 299 14.68 -3.27 -0.20
N PHE A 300 14.35 -4.15 0.74
CA PHE A 300 15.13 -5.37 0.97
C PHE A 300 15.01 -6.31 -0.22
N SER A 301 16.14 -6.86 -0.64
CA SER A 301 16.26 -7.78 -1.77
C SER A 301 17.18 -8.92 -1.40
N THR A 302 16.76 -10.15 -1.69
CA THR A 302 17.60 -11.34 -1.52
C THR A 302 18.71 -11.43 -2.57
N GLY A 303 18.80 -10.46 -3.49
CA GLY A 303 19.74 -10.42 -4.60
C GLY A 303 19.58 -11.60 -5.57
N ASN A 304 20.56 -11.75 -6.48
CA ASN A 304 20.65 -12.86 -7.43
C ASN A 304 21.15 -14.16 -6.77
N ALA A 305 20.43 -14.64 -5.75
CA ALA A 305 20.75 -15.85 -5.00
C ALA A 305 20.44 -17.14 -5.78
N SER A 306 21.13 -17.36 -6.91
CA SER A 306 20.96 -18.50 -7.83
C SER A 306 21.18 -19.89 -7.18
N ARG A 307 21.83 -19.98 -6.00
CA ARG A 307 22.22 -21.28 -5.41
C ARG A 307 21.51 -21.67 -4.11
N ASN A 308 21.04 -20.73 -3.29
CA ASN A 308 20.35 -21.07 -2.03
C ASN A 308 19.45 -19.91 -1.56
N LEU A 309 18.23 -19.85 -2.10
CA LEU A 309 17.24 -18.82 -1.77
C LEU A 309 16.94 -18.77 -0.26
N ALA A 310 16.81 -19.93 0.39
CA ALA A 310 16.53 -20.00 1.82
C ALA A 310 17.61 -19.32 2.66
N ARG A 311 18.89 -19.55 2.33
CA ARG A 311 20.00 -18.87 3.01
C ARG A 311 20.02 -17.37 2.73
N ALA A 312 19.78 -16.95 1.49
CA ALA A 312 19.74 -15.53 1.14
C ALA A 312 18.57 -14.80 1.83
N MET A 313 17.42 -15.46 1.96
CA MET A 313 16.30 -14.98 2.76
C MET A 313 16.71 -14.83 4.22
N GLU A 314 17.28 -15.86 4.84
CA GLU A 314 17.71 -15.81 6.25
C GLU A 314 18.73 -14.70 6.51
N GLU A 315 19.72 -14.52 5.63
CA GLU A 315 20.69 -13.43 5.70
C GLU A 315 19.99 -12.06 5.61
N THR A 316 19.01 -11.91 4.71
CA THR A 316 18.22 -10.67 4.57
C THR A 316 17.36 -10.40 5.81
N GLU A 317 16.70 -11.41 6.34
CA GLU A 317 15.90 -11.32 7.58
C GLU A 317 16.77 -10.93 8.79
N ASN A 318 18.01 -11.42 8.87
CA ASN A 318 18.97 -10.99 9.90
C ASN A 318 19.26 -9.49 9.80
N VAL A 319 19.50 -8.96 8.59
CA VAL A 319 19.70 -7.53 8.37
C VAL A 319 18.45 -6.73 8.74
N MET A 320 17.25 -7.23 8.41
CA MET A 320 16.00 -6.59 8.82
C MET A 320 15.85 -6.53 10.34
N ARG A 321 16.23 -7.60 11.05
CA ARG A 321 16.22 -7.66 12.53
C ARG A 321 17.22 -6.69 13.16
N ASP A 322 18.36 -6.42 12.53
CA ASP A 322 19.28 -5.37 12.99
C ASP A 322 18.70 -3.95 12.80
N MET A 323 17.71 -3.80 11.91
CA MET A 323 17.10 -2.52 11.57
C MET A 323 15.72 -2.27 12.22
N CYS A 324 15.15 -3.23 12.95
CA CYS A 324 13.79 -3.13 13.47
C CYS A 324 13.65 -2.37 14.81
N CYS A 325 14.73 -1.76 15.31
CA CYS A 325 14.76 -1.07 16.62
C CYS A 325 14.26 -1.94 17.79
N GLY A 326 14.50 -3.25 17.74
CA GLY A 326 14.05 -4.20 18.76
C GLY A 326 12.56 -4.56 18.70
N LEU A 327 11.83 -4.06 17.70
CA LEU A 327 10.41 -4.37 17.48
C LEU A 327 10.25 -5.53 16.49
N ARG A 328 9.12 -6.23 16.57
CA ARG A 328 8.72 -7.26 15.59
C ARG A 328 7.94 -6.59 14.46
N SER A 329 8.63 -5.81 13.63
CA SER A 329 7.98 -4.92 12.67
C SER A 329 8.80 -4.66 11.42
N ASP A 330 8.35 -5.19 10.27
CA ASP A 330 9.03 -5.01 8.99
C ASP A 330 9.03 -3.53 8.57
N ILE A 331 7.95 -2.81 8.87
CA ILE A 331 7.80 -1.40 8.50
C ILE A 331 8.84 -0.50 9.19
N VAL A 332 9.20 -0.83 10.45
CA VAL A 332 10.24 -0.11 11.18
C VAL A 332 11.62 -0.40 10.59
N SER A 333 11.90 -1.65 10.19
CA SER A 333 13.12 -2.00 9.47
C SER A 333 13.28 -1.20 8.18
N VAL A 334 12.19 -1.00 7.43
CA VAL A 334 12.20 -0.21 6.19
C VAL A 334 12.43 1.27 6.47
N MET A 335 11.77 1.87 7.46
CA MET A 335 12.04 3.27 7.83
C MET A 335 13.51 3.48 8.18
N LYS A 336 14.10 2.59 8.99
CA LYS A 336 15.52 2.68 9.37
C LYS A 336 16.44 2.50 8.17
N ALA A 337 16.14 1.58 7.27
CA ALA A 337 16.90 1.36 6.04
C ALA A 337 16.93 2.61 5.14
N VAL A 338 15.78 3.26 4.95
CA VAL A 338 15.68 4.49 4.13
C VAL A 338 16.41 5.66 4.80
N LEU A 339 16.26 5.84 6.11
CA LEU A 339 16.99 6.89 6.84
C LEU A 339 18.51 6.70 6.76
N LEU A 340 18.99 5.47 6.96
CA LEU A 340 20.40 5.15 6.79
C LEU A 340 20.88 5.42 5.37
N PHE A 341 20.08 5.05 4.37
CA PHE A 341 20.41 5.34 2.97
C PHE A 341 20.52 6.84 2.70
N ARG A 342 19.60 7.65 3.23
CA ARG A 342 19.66 9.12 3.12
C ARG A 342 20.92 9.70 3.77
N VAL A 343 21.33 9.20 4.93
CA VAL A 343 22.61 9.58 5.57
C VAL A 343 23.80 9.24 4.66
N GLU A 344 23.78 8.08 4.00
CA GLU A 344 24.85 7.68 3.08
C GLU A 344 24.87 8.51 1.80
N LEU A 345 23.70 8.90 1.26
CA LEU A 345 23.59 9.84 0.14
C LEU A 345 24.20 11.20 0.49
N GLU A 346 23.90 11.75 1.66
CA GLU A 346 24.48 13.03 2.11
C GLU A 346 26.00 12.93 2.34
N ARG A 347 26.47 11.78 2.85
CA ARG A 347 27.89 11.57 3.15
C ARG A 347 28.76 11.44 1.91
N HIS A 348 28.29 10.72 0.89
CA HIS A 348 29.08 10.37 -0.29
C HIS A 348 28.67 11.12 -1.57
N GLY A 349 27.59 11.91 -1.53
CA GLY A 349 27.04 12.58 -2.69
C GLY A 349 26.64 11.60 -3.79
N GLU A 350 26.90 11.94 -5.04
CA GLU A 350 26.60 11.12 -6.23
C GLU A 350 27.64 10.00 -6.50
N ASN A 351 28.38 9.52 -5.49
CA ASN A 351 29.29 8.38 -5.68
C ASN A 351 28.51 7.06 -5.74
N ASP A 352 27.89 6.82 -6.91
CA ASP A 352 27.02 5.68 -7.20
C ASP A 352 27.65 4.34 -6.81
N GLN A 353 28.96 4.16 -7.03
CA GLN A 353 29.63 2.89 -6.73
C GLN A 353 29.68 2.58 -5.24
N THR A 354 29.92 3.60 -4.41
CA THR A 354 30.01 3.41 -2.95
C THR A 354 28.63 3.12 -2.37
N ILE A 355 27.61 3.83 -2.84
CA ILE A 355 26.21 3.63 -2.46
C ILE A 355 25.72 2.24 -2.87
N GLN A 356 26.02 1.81 -4.10
CA GLN A 356 25.68 0.47 -4.58
C GLN A 356 26.35 -0.63 -3.76
N GLN A 357 27.63 -0.46 -3.39
CA GLN A 357 28.34 -1.41 -2.53
C GLN A 357 27.72 -1.48 -1.14
N TRP A 358 27.34 -0.33 -0.56
CA TRP A 358 26.65 -0.27 0.73
C TRP A 358 25.29 -0.97 0.68
N CYS A 359 24.49 -0.70 -0.36
CA CYS A 359 23.19 -1.34 -0.58
C CYS A 359 23.36 -2.87 -0.69
N ALA A 360 24.33 -3.34 -1.48
CA ALA A 360 24.61 -4.76 -1.63
C ALA A 360 25.02 -5.43 -0.30
N GLN A 361 25.85 -4.77 0.51
CA GLN A 361 26.23 -5.28 1.85
C GLN A 361 25.06 -5.36 2.82
N LYS A 362 24.02 -4.52 2.63
CA LYS A 362 22.83 -4.47 3.47
C LYS A 362 21.63 -5.19 2.86
N HIS A 363 21.81 -5.94 1.77
CA HIS A 363 20.72 -6.66 1.11
C HIS A 363 19.58 -5.70 0.69
N LEU A 364 19.95 -4.51 0.21
CA LEU A 364 19.03 -3.46 -0.23
C LEU A 364 19.15 -3.24 -1.74
N SER A 365 18.03 -2.91 -2.38
CA SER A 365 17.99 -2.41 -3.76
C SER A 365 18.14 -0.89 -3.76
N SER A 366 19.15 -0.40 -4.47
CA SER A 366 19.36 1.04 -4.64
C SER A 366 18.23 1.69 -5.44
N ASP A 367 17.72 1.00 -6.47
CA ASP A 367 16.65 1.52 -7.33
C ASP A 367 15.35 1.69 -6.53
N LYS A 368 15.01 0.70 -5.69
CA LYS A 368 13.85 0.81 -4.79
C LYS A 368 14.03 1.92 -3.77
N LEU A 369 15.21 2.04 -3.14
CA LEU A 369 15.48 3.10 -2.17
C LEU A 369 15.36 4.49 -2.79
N LEU A 370 15.89 4.69 -3.99
CA LEU A 370 15.75 5.93 -4.74
C LEU A 370 14.28 6.23 -5.06
N ALA A 371 13.52 5.25 -5.56
CA ALA A 371 12.09 5.42 -5.82
C ALA A 371 11.30 5.82 -4.56
N ILE A 372 11.66 5.29 -3.39
CA ILE A 372 11.06 5.68 -2.10
C ILE A 372 11.39 7.14 -1.77
N VAL A 373 12.66 7.54 -1.90
CA VAL A 373 13.11 8.91 -1.61
C VAL A 373 12.49 9.91 -2.58
N ASP A 374 12.43 9.58 -3.86
CA ASP A 374 11.82 10.41 -4.90
C ASP A 374 10.32 10.62 -4.62
N LEU A 375 9.58 9.54 -4.32
CA LEU A 375 8.17 9.65 -3.97
C LEU A 375 7.95 10.41 -2.67
N TYR A 376 8.81 10.23 -1.66
CA TYR A 376 8.78 11.02 -0.42
C TYR A 376 8.94 12.51 -0.70
N ASN A 377 9.92 12.89 -1.54
CA ASN A 377 10.14 14.28 -1.91
C ASN A 377 8.96 14.85 -2.71
N HIS A 378 8.38 14.04 -3.60
CA HIS A 378 7.20 14.44 -4.37
C HIS A 378 5.98 14.67 -3.47
N ILE A 379 5.68 13.76 -2.53
CA ILE A 379 4.60 13.93 -1.53
C ILE A 379 4.83 15.22 -0.72
N LYS A 380 6.06 15.42 -0.21
CA LYS A 380 6.41 16.63 0.55
C LYS A 380 6.18 17.90 -0.28
N HIS A 381 6.59 17.90 -1.54
CA HIS A 381 6.42 19.03 -2.44
C HIS A 381 4.95 19.37 -2.67
N GLU A 382 4.13 18.39 -3.08
CA GLU A 382 2.69 18.58 -3.35
C GLU A 382 1.95 19.09 -2.11
N LEU A 383 2.26 18.55 -0.94
CA LEU A 383 1.58 18.96 0.29
C LEU A 383 2.11 20.29 0.85
N SER A 384 3.35 20.68 0.58
CA SER A 384 3.92 21.93 1.09
C SER A 384 3.21 23.20 0.59
N GLU A 385 2.52 23.12 -0.55
CA GLU A 385 1.69 24.21 -1.07
C GLU A 385 0.33 24.32 -0.36
N TYR A 386 -0.07 23.29 0.38
CA TYR A 386 -1.39 23.15 1.00
C TYR A 386 -1.34 23.19 2.53
N LEU A 387 -0.31 22.63 3.16
CA LEU A 387 -0.15 22.53 4.60
C LEU A 387 1.27 22.88 5.06
N PRO A 388 1.43 23.41 6.28
CA PRO A 388 2.75 23.68 6.85
C PRO A 388 3.47 22.37 7.20
N PHE A 389 4.68 22.18 6.66
CA PHE A 389 5.62 21.12 7.06
C PHE A 389 6.80 21.72 7.82
N GLY A 390 7.33 20.98 8.79
CA GLY A 390 8.55 21.33 9.49
C GLY A 390 9.80 21.17 8.61
N GLU A 391 10.83 21.96 8.93
CA GLU A 391 12.13 21.93 8.24
C GLU A 391 13.11 20.87 8.80
N ILE A 392 12.64 19.73 9.33
CA ILE A 392 13.60 18.71 9.79
C ILE A 392 14.08 17.89 8.58
N GLU A 393 15.09 18.43 7.89
CA GLU A 393 15.67 17.78 6.71
C GLU A 393 16.75 16.77 7.06
N ASP A 394 17.43 16.94 8.20
CA ASP A 394 18.61 16.17 8.62
C ASP A 394 18.27 14.69 8.92
N PRO A 395 18.65 13.74 8.05
CA PRO A 395 18.33 12.33 8.22
C PRO A 395 19.06 11.70 9.41
N ALA A 396 20.19 12.24 9.86
CA ALA A 396 20.91 11.72 11.02
C ALA A 396 20.14 11.99 12.32
N LYS A 397 19.51 13.18 12.44
CA LYS A 397 18.62 13.49 13.58
C LYS A 397 17.37 12.64 13.58
N LEU A 398 16.74 12.44 12.42
CA LEU A 398 15.57 11.57 12.29
C LEU A 398 15.92 10.12 12.68
N LEU A 399 17.11 9.65 12.32
CA LEU A 399 17.60 8.32 12.69
C LEU A 399 17.81 8.18 14.21
N GLU A 400 18.39 9.19 14.87
CA GLU A 400 18.55 9.20 16.34
C GLU A 400 17.20 9.18 17.06
N GLN A 401 16.22 9.91 16.53
CA GLN A 401 14.87 9.97 17.08
C GLN A 401 14.08 8.67 16.87
N LEU A 402 14.32 7.96 15.76
CA LEU A 402 13.60 6.74 15.41
C LEU A 402 13.66 5.69 16.51
N GLU A 403 14.80 5.50 17.20
CA GLU A 403 14.89 4.48 18.26
C GLU A 403 13.90 4.73 19.41
N LYS A 404 13.62 6.00 19.72
CA LYS A 404 12.65 6.38 20.77
C LYS A 404 11.21 6.36 20.28
N LEU A 405 10.99 6.62 18.98
CA LEU A 405 9.67 6.79 18.38
C LEU A 405 9.18 5.56 17.61
N ALA A 406 10.00 4.52 17.47
CA ALA A 406 9.66 3.29 16.76
C ALA A 406 8.35 2.63 17.26
N PRO A 407 8.04 2.59 18.57
CA PRO A 407 6.74 2.07 19.02
C PRO A 407 5.56 2.87 18.47
N MET A 408 5.70 4.19 18.33
CA MET A 408 4.66 5.06 17.79
C MET A 408 4.52 4.84 16.28
N VAL A 409 5.62 4.67 15.55
CA VAL A 409 5.58 4.26 14.13
C VAL A 409 4.80 2.96 13.97
N SER A 410 5.02 1.98 14.86
CA SER A 410 4.27 0.72 14.88
C SER A 410 2.77 0.93 15.13
N VAL A 411 2.41 1.82 16.05
CA VAL A 411 1.01 2.19 16.33
C VAL A 411 0.37 2.88 15.11
N MET A 412 1.07 3.80 14.43
CA MET A 412 0.54 4.45 13.24
C MET A 412 0.33 3.46 12.09
N CYS A 413 1.22 2.48 11.94
CA CYS A 413 1.04 1.37 11.01
C CYS A 413 -0.21 0.55 11.36
N ASN A 414 -0.40 0.22 12.64
CA ASN A 414 -1.58 -0.51 13.12
C ASN A 414 -2.87 0.17 12.66
N VAL A 415 -3.02 1.46 12.93
CA VAL A 415 -4.25 2.17 12.61
C VAL A 415 -4.43 2.32 11.09
N ALA A 416 -3.36 2.65 10.34
CA ALA A 416 -3.44 2.83 8.89
C ALA A 416 -3.85 1.56 8.13
N PHE A 417 -3.48 0.38 8.64
CA PHE A 417 -3.75 -0.92 7.99
C PHE A 417 -4.65 -1.82 8.85
N VAL A 418 -5.46 -1.26 9.75
CA VAL A 418 -6.28 -2.04 10.69
C VAL A 418 -7.28 -2.97 9.99
N SER A 419 -7.80 -2.60 8.82
CA SER A 419 -8.68 -3.46 8.02
C SER A 419 -8.01 -4.77 7.57
N HIS A 420 -6.68 -4.83 7.62
CA HIS A 420 -5.88 -6.01 7.29
C HIS A 420 -5.54 -6.87 8.52
N SER A 421 -5.89 -6.42 9.72
CA SER A 421 -5.48 -7.07 10.97
C SER A 421 -5.95 -8.52 11.07
N VAL A 422 -5.04 -9.37 11.53
CA VAL A 422 -5.27 -10.81 11.73
C VAL A 422 -4.77 -11.25 13.10
N GLU A 423 -5.47 -12.20 13.70
CA GLU A 423 -5.07 -12.85 14.94
C GLU A 423 -4.54 -14.26 14.64
N VAL A 424 -3.34 -14.57 15.12
CA VAL A 424 -2.65 -15.83 14.86
C VAL A 424 -3.28 -16.94 15.71
N THR A 425 -3.78 -17.97 15.04
CA THR A 425 -4.48 -19.12 15.64
C THR A 425 -3.61 -20.36 15.79
N SER A 426 -2.50 -20.43 15.05
CA SER A 426 -1.53 -21.53 15.13
C SER A 426 -0.16 -21.01 14.70
N ASP A 427 0.85 -21.27 15.53
CA ASP A 427 2.22 -20.76 15.41
C ASP A 427 3.17 -21.65 14.58
N GLY A 428 2.64 -22.71 13.95
CA GLY A 428 3.44 -23.57 13.08
C GLY A 428 4.49 -24.44 13.77
N ASN A 429 4.63 -24.39 15.11
CA ASN A 429 5.70 -25.05 15.85
C ASN A 429 5.56 -26.58 15.96
N MET A 430 4.39 -27.15 15.63
CA MET A 430 4.18 -28.59 15.58
C MET A 430 4.67 -29.17 14.23
N PHE A 431 5.27 -30.37 14.24
CA PHE A 431 5.66 -31.06 13.00
C PHE A 431 4.45 -31.14 12.05
N ASN A 432 4.52 -30.43 10.91
CA ASN A 432 3.49 -30.23 9.87
C ASN A 432 2.40 -29.15 10.08
N SER A 433 2.43 -28.33 11.14
CA SER A 433 1.52 -27.17 11.23
C SER A 433 2.04 -26.00 10.39
N LYS A 434 1.16 -25.33 9.66
CA LYS A 434 1.46 -24.04 9.01
C LYS A 434 1.03 -22.92 9.94
N GLU A 435 1.80 -21.83 9.98
CA GLU A 435 1.36 -20.59 10.62
C GLU A 435 0.04 -20.14 9.97
N THR A 436 -1.00 -19.95 10.77
CA THR A 436 -2.33 -19.52 10.29
C THR A 436 -2.91 -18.47 11.21
N ALA A 437 -3.62 -17.50 10.62
CA ALA A 437 -4.33 -16.45 11.32
C ALA A 437 -5.74 -16.26 10.75
N VAL A 438 -6.60 -15.58 11.48
CA VAL A 438 -7.96 -15.22 11.05
C VAL A 438 -8.11 -13.70 11.14
N GLY A 439 -8.78 -13.09 10.16
CA GLY A 439 -9.03 -11.65 10.17
C GLY A 439 -9.84 -11.20 11.39
N ILE A 440 -9.45 -10.09 12.02
CA ILE A 440 -10.21 -9.48 13.11
C ILE A 440 -11.51 -8.85 12.55
N PHE A 441 -11.38 -8.18 11.40
CA PHE A 441 -12.49 -7.54 10.67
C PHE A 441 -12.90 -8.29 9.39
N SER A 442 -12.40 -9.50 9.18
CA SER A 442 -12.64 -10.30 7.97
C SER A 442 -12.83 -11.77 8.33
N ASP A 443 -13.66 -12.50 7.59
CA ASP A 443 -13.82 -13.96 7.78
C ASP A 443 -12.73 -14.79 7.08
N LEU A 444 -11.74 -14.13 6.49
CA LEU A 444 -10.69 -14.79 5.72
C LEU A 444 -9.55 -15.27 6.63
N SER A 445 -9.04 -16.46 6.32
CA SER A 445 -7.80 -16.95 6.90
C SER A 445 -6.59 -16.36 6.19
N ALA A 446 -5.54 -16.09 6.95
CA ALA A 446 -4.26 -15.59 6.45
C ALA A 446 -3.10 -16.51 6.83
N VAL A 447 -2.06 -16.50 6.00
CA VAL A 447 -0.79 -17.19 6.23
C VAL A 447 0.35 -16.24 5.85
N PRO A 448 1.53 -16.36 6.47
CA PRO A 448 2.69 -15.57 6.08
C PRO A 448 3.12 -15.90 4.65
N ASP A 449 3.52 -14.88 3.90
CA ASP A 449 4.14 -15.05 2.59
C ASP A 449 5.60 -15.47 2.73
N ILE A 450 5.84 -16.77 2.54
CA ILE A 450 7.19 -17.37 2.61
C ILE A 450 8.15 -16.92 1.50
N HIS A 451 7.69 -16.13 0.53
CA HIS A 451 8.55 -15.58 -0.52
C HIS A 451 9.01 -14.14 -0.24
N PHE A 452 8.61 -13.59 0.90
CA PHE A 452 8.97 -12.26 1.36
C PHE A 452 9.78 -12.33 2.66
N PRO A 453 10.98 -11.72 2.73
CA PRO A 453 11.75 -11.70 3.97
C PRO A 453 11.02 -10.87 5.03
N SER A 454 11.01 -11.35 6.28
CA SER A 454 10.39 -10.67 7.41
C SER A 454 11.25 -10.77 8.67
N CYS A 455 11.26 -9.71 9.48
CA CYS A 455 11.97 -9.67 10.75
C CYS A 455 11.22 -10.36 11.89
N LEU A 456 9.98 -10.80 11.68
CA LEU A 456 9.16 -11.47 12.68
C LEU A 456 8.67 -12.86 12.22
N ARG A 457 8.48 -13.75 13.20
CA ARG A 457 7.81 -15.05 13.04
C ARG A 457 6.50 -15.01 13.79
N TRP A 458 5.42 -15.59 13.26
CA TRP A 458 4.11 -15.50 13.91
C TRP A 458 4.06 -16.41 15.13
N GLN A 459 3.46 -15.93 16.22
CA GLN A 459 3.25 -16.67 17.46
C GLN A 459 1.76 -16.70 17.77
N GLU A 460 1.28 -17.78 18.37
CA GLU A 460 -0.13 -17.96 18.70
C GLU A 460 -0.59 -16.85 19.66
N GLY A 461 -1.75 -16.25 19.36
CA GLY A 461 -2.28 -15.08 20.07
C GLY A 461 -1.67 -13.74 19.66
N ASP A 462 -0.69 -13.71 18.74
CA ASP A 462 -0.25 -12.44 18.17
C ASP A 462 -1.36 -11.79 17.35
N ILE A 463 -1.48 -10.47 17.48
CA ILE A 463 -2.18 -9.64 16.50
C ILE A 463 -1.14 -9.13 15.51
N ILE A 464 -1.31 -9.50 14.24
CA ILE A 464 -0.43 -9.11 13.14
C ILE A 464 -1.19 -8.12 12.25
N ILE A 465 -0.49 -7.06 11.82
CA ILE A 465 -0.98 -6.07 10.88
C ILE A 465 -0.15 -6.19 9.59
N PRO A 466 -0.63 -6.93 8.59
CA PRO A 466 -0.02 -6.97 7.27
C PRO A 466 -0.31 -5.69 6.50
N VAL A 467 0.73 -5.09 5.93
CA VAL A 467 0.54 -3.95 5.03
C VAL A 467 0.03 -4.43 3.66
N GLN A 468 0.47 -5.62 3.22
CA GLN A 468 0.00 -6.23 1.97
C GLN A 468 -0.69 -7.57 2.23
N LEU A 469 -1.87 -7.72 1.62
CA LEU A 469 -2.63 -8.96 1.58
C LEU A 469 -2.91 -9.33 0.13
N ASN A 470 -2.54 -10.55 -0.26
CA ASN A 470 -2.83 -11.09 -1.60
C ASN A 470 -3.71 -12.34 -1.48
N LEU A 471 -4.84 -12.37 -2.17
CA LEU A 471 -5.70 -13.56 -2.19
C LEU A 471 -5.06 -14.66 -3.04
N MET A 472 -4.87 -15.82 -2.43
CA MET A 472 -4.42 -17.05 -3.07
C MET A 472 -5.38 -18.18 -2.71
N PHE A 473 -6.20 -18.59 -3.68
CA PHE A 473 -7.31 -19.53 -3.47
C PHE A 473 -8.30 -19.00 -2.42
N ASP A 474 -8.39 -19.65 -1.27
CA ASP A 474 -9.27 -19.35 -0.13
C ASP A 474 -8.53 -18.68 1.04
N LYS A 475 -7.25 -18.31 0.86
CA LYS A 475 -6.41 -17.73 1.91
C LYS A 475 -5.75 -16.44 1.46
N LEU A 476 -5.48 -15.57 2.43
CA LEU A 476 -4.67 -14.38 2.23
C LEU A 476 -3.20 -14.68 2.52
N LEU A 477 -2.32 -14.29 1.61
CA LEU A 477 -0.89 -14.23 1.85
C LEU A 477 -0.58 -12.86 2.46
N ALA A 478 -0.07 -12.87 3.68
CA ALA A 478 0.30 -11.68 4.43
C ALA A 478 1.80 -11.41 4.27
N SER A 479 2.12 -10.21 3.78
CA SER A 479 3.49 -9.76 3.55
C SER A 479 3.68 -8.39 4.21
N PHE A 480 4.94 -8.08 4.56
CA PHE A 480 5.33 -6.79 5.14
C PHE A 480 4.50 -6.44 6.39
N SER A 481 4.79 -7.13 7.49
CA SER A 481 3.91 -7.20 8.65
C SER A 481 4.48 -6.52 9.90
N THR A 482 3.60 -6.17 10.82
CA THR A 482 3.92 -5.66 12.15
C THR A 482 3.17 -6.47 13.19
N ALA A 483 3.89 -7.03 14.18
CA ALA A 483 3.24 -7.64 15.35
C ALA A 483 2.96 -6.57 16.41
N ILE A 484 1.76 -6.63 16.99
CA ILE A 484 1.34 -5.78 18.10
C ILE A 484 1.66 -6.48 19.42
N SER A 485 2.05 -5.69 20.42
CA SER A 485 2.58 -6.24 21.68
C SER A 485 1.49 -6.83 22.58
N SER A 486 0.26 -6.34 22.48
CA SER A 486 -0.89 -6.86 23.24
C SER A 486 -2.24 -6.47 22.59
N PRO A 487 -3.34 -7.22 22.87
CA PRO A 487 -4.68 -6.85 22.45
C PRO A 487 -5.12 -5.46 22.94
N THR A 488 -4.79 -5.11 24.19
CA THR A 488 -5.07 -3.77 24.73
C THR A 488 -4.38 -2.68 23.92
N GLN A 489 -3.13 -2.90 23.49
CA GLN A 489 -2.40 -1.96 22.63
C GLN A 489 -3.11 -1.79 21.29
N PHE A 490 -3.56 -2.89 20.68
CA PHE A 490 -4.28 -2.89 19.40
C PHE A 490 -5.57 -2.06 19.48
N TRP A 491 -6.45 -2.40 20.42
CA TRP A 491 -7.75 -1.74 20.57
C TRP A 491 -7.61 -0.28 21.01
N MET A 492 -6.72 0.01 21.96
CA MET A 492 -6.46 1.40 22.38
C MET A 492 -5.96 2.25 21.20
N SER A 493 -5.05 1.72 20.37
CA SER A 493 -4.57 2.43 19.17
C SER A 493 -5.71 2.81 18.22
N LEU A 494 -6.66 1.89 18.04
CA LEU A 494 -7.82 2.09 17.19
C LEU A 494 -8.73 3.18 17.75
N LEU A 495 -9.08 3.06 19.04
CA LEU A 495 -9.91 4.06 19.73
C LEU A 495 -9.31 5.47 19.69
N LEU A 496 -7.99 5.61 19.69
CA LEU A 496 -7.36 6.92 19.65
C LEU A 496 -7.45 7.60 18.27
N PHE A 497 -7.52 6.86 17.16
CA PHE A 497 -7.33 7.42 15.81
C PHE A 497 -8.41 7.08 14.77
N THR A 498 -9.34 6.15 15.05
CA THR A 498 -10.47 5.88 14.15
C THR A 498 -11.23 7.18 13.85
N TYR A 499 -11.64 7.40 12.60
CA TYR A 499 -12.31 8.64 12.20
C TYR A 499 -13.68 8.82 12.86
N HIS A 500 -14.61 7.88 12.65
CA HIS A 500 -15.91 7.84 13.29
C HIS A 500 -15.99 6.70 14.31
N MET A 501 -16.44 7.02 15.52
CA MET A 501 -16.79 6.03 16.54
C MET A 501 -18.09 6.42 17.21
N ARG A 502 -18.85 5.42 17.64
CA ARG A 502 -20.01 5.62 18.51
C ARG A 502 -19.59 5.28 19.92
N PHE A 503 -20.05 6.02 20.92
CA PHE A 503 -19.76 5.66 22.31
C PHE A 503 -20.87 6.06 23.25
N ALA A 504 -20.98 5.33 24.35
CA ALA A 504 -21.85 5.67 25.46
C ALA A 504 -21.08 5.55 26.78
N THR A 505 -21.50 6.35 27.76
CA THR A 505 -20.99 6.28 29.13
C THR A 505 -22.01 5.54 29.98
N PHE A 506 -21.55 4.53 30.70
CA PHE A 506 -22.35 3.77 31.64
C PHE A 506 -21.80 3.98 33.05
N SER A 507 -22.69 3.97 34.03
CA SER A 507 -22.33 4.03 35.44
C SER A 507 -23.20 3.06 36.22
N ASP A 508 -22.58 2.20 37.01
CA ASP A 508 -23.24 1.22 37.87
C ASP A 508 -22.69 1.30 39.31
N GLU A 509 -22.96 0.27 40.13
CA GLU A 509 -22.48 0.20 41.52
C GLU A 509 -20.96 -0.01 41.62
N ASP A 510 -20.32 -0.55 40.57
CA ASP A 510 -18.90 -0.91 40.53
C ASP A 510 -18.03 0.18 39.88
N GLY A 511 -18.61 1.09 39.10
CA GLY A 511 -17.94 2.29 38.62
C GLY A 511 -18.52 2.87 37.32
N THR A 512 -17.74 3.74 36.68
CA THR A 512 -18.05 4.25 35.33
C THR A 512 -17.24 3.45 34.32
N PHE A 513 -17.87 3.11 33.20
CA PHE A 513 -17.20 2.52 32.06
C PHE A 513 -17.76 3.10 30.76
N TYR A 514 -17.05 2.87 29.68
CA TYR A 514 -17.37 3.39 28.36
C TYR A 514 -17.48 2.23 27.39
N VAL A 515 -18.50 2.23 26.54
CA VAL A 515 -18.58 1.30 25.42
C VAL A 515 -18.35 2.09 24.14
N PHE A 516 -17.35 1.69 23.36
CA PHE A 516 -17.02 2.25 22.07
C PHE A 516 -17.34 1.25 20.95
N CYS A 517 -17.87 1.72 19.82
CA CYS A 517 -18.07 0.93 18.63
C CYS A 517 -17.17 1.42 17.49
N VAL A 518 -16.44 0.50 16.88
CA VAL A 518 -15.63 0.72 15.67
C VAL A 518 -16.09 -0.20 14.55
N ARG A 519 -16.04 0.28 13.30
CA ARG A 519 -16.49 -0.45 12.12
C ARG A 519 -15.41 -0.44 11.04
N TYR A 520 -15.04 -1.63 10.56
CA TYR A 520 -14.13 -1.82 9.42
C TYR A 520 -14.56 -3.03 8.59
N CYS A 521 -14.39 -2.93 7.27
CA CYS A 521 -14.79 -3.98 6.32
C CYS A 521 -16.24 -4.47 6.53
N GLY A 522 -17.14 -3.57 6.94
CA GLY A 522 -18.54 -3.90 7.24
C GLY A 522 -18.78 -4.70 8.53
N LYS A 523 -17.74 -4.95 9.35
CA LYS A 523 -17.87 -5.58 10.67
C LYS A 523 -17.76 -4.56 11.79
N GLU A 524 -18.63 -4.68 12.77
CA GLU A 524 -18.61 -3.86 13.99
C GLU A 524 -18.00 -4.63 15.15
N ARG A 525 -17.33 -3.87 16.02
CA ARG A 525 -16.70 -4.37 17.24
C ARG A 525 -17.00 -3.39 18.36
N PHE A 526 -17.50 -3.91 19.48
CA PHE A 526 -17.81 -3.14 20.67
C PHE A 526 -16.74 -3.37 21.72
N LEU A 527 -16.25 -2.29 22.30
CA LEU A 527 -15.11 -2.29 23.20
C LEU A 527 -15.53 -1.61 24.50
N GLU A 528 -15.60 -2.40 25.56
CA GLU A 528 -15.76 -1.91 26.93
C GLU A 528 -14.41 -1.43 27.44
N VAL A 529 -14.38 -0.20 27.94
CA VAL A 529 -13.20 0.48 28.45
C VAL A 529 -13.50 1.01 29.84
N ASP A 530 -12.58 0.79 30.77
CA ASP A 530 -12.69 1.34 32.12
C ASP A 530 -12.69 2.88 32.15
N ASP A 531 -13.05 3.46 33.30
CA ASP A 531 -13.13 4.91 33.49
C ASP A 531 -11.83 5.63 33.05
N ILE A 532 -10.68 5.09 33.46
CA ILE A 532 -9.36 5.66 33.19
C ILE A 532 -9.05 5.67 31.69
N GLY A 533 -9.25 4.53 31.03
CA GLY A 533 -9.02 4.37 29.59
C GLY A 533 -10.00 5.22 28.78
N GLY A 534 -11.28 5.25 29.15
CA GLY A 534 -12.29 6.04 28.45
C GLY A 534 -12.03 7.53 28.53
N ILE A 535 -11.70 8.05 29.73
CA ILE A 535 -11.27 9.45 29.90
C ILE A 535 -10.02 9.75 29.06
N ALA A 536 -9.04 8.84 29.05
CA ALA A 536 -7.81 9.00 28.28
C ALA A 536 -8.09 9.07 26.77
N VAL A 537 -8.98 8.21 26.25
CA VAL A 537 -9.42 8.23 24.84
C VAL A 537 -10.08 9.57 24.52
N LEU A 538 -11.05 10.01 25.33
CA LEU A 538 -11.77 11.25 25.08
C LEU A 538 -10.87 12.49 25.16
N ASP A 539 -9.98 12.58 26.15
CA ASP A 539 -9.01 13.68 26.26
C ASP A 539 -8.04 13.69 25.08
N PHE A 540 -7.51 12.53 24.70
CA PHE A 540 -6.58 12.41 23.58
C PHE A 540 -7.24 12.85 22.27
N ARG A 541 -8.47 12.40 22.01
CA ARG A 541 -9.18 12.75 20.78
C ARG A 541 -9.56 14.24 20.73
N ARG A 542 -9.81 14.90 21.87
CA ARG A 542 -9.95 16.37 21.91
C ARG A 542 -8.67 17.08 21.46
N ARG A 543 -7.50 16.56 21.84
CA ARG A 543 -6.21 17.11 21.39
C ARG A 543 -6.00 16.93 19.89
N LEU A 544 -6.37 15.76 19.34
CA LEU A 544 -6.34 15.54 17.89
C LEU A 544 -7.26 16.53 17.16
N ASN A 545 -8.49 16.74 17.68
CA ASN A 545 -9.42 17.72 17.12
C ASN A 545 -8.84 19.14 17.13
N SER A 546 -8.14 19.56 18.20
CA SER A 546 -7.41 20.83 18.21
C SER A 546 -6.37 20.93 17.08
N ILE A 547 -5.65 19.85 16.78
CA ILE A 547 -4.70 19.82 15.65
C ILE A 547 -5.43 19.93 14.32
N CYS A 548 -6.53 19.21 14.12
CA CYS A 548 -7.36 19.32 12.92
C CYS A 548 -7.81 20.77 12.68
N LYS A 549 -8.31 21.45 13.72
CA LYS A 549 -8.69 22.87 13.66
C LYS A 549 -7.51 23.78 13.29
N VAL A 550 -6.33 23.57 13.87
CA VAL A 550 -5.11 24.33 13.53
C VAL A 550 -4.71 24.10 12.08
N LEU A 551 -4.69 22.85 11.59
CA LEU A 551 -4.36 22.52 10.21
C LEU A 551 -5.33 23.19 9.22
N ARG A 552 -6.63 23.20 9.54
CA ARG A 552 -7.62 23.91 8.71
C ARG A 552 -7.37 25.41 8.70
N LEU A 553 -7.10 26.03 9.85
CA LEU A 553 -6.76 27.46 9.91
C LEU A 553 -5.50 27.78 9.11
N SER A 554 -4.48 26.92 9.18
CA SER A 554 -3.25 27.09 8.40
C SER A 554 -3.53 27.06 6.90
N HIS A 555 -4.42 26.19 6.44
CA HIS A 555 -4.86 26.19 5.02
C HIS A 555 -5.66 27.46 4.67
N LEU A 556 -6.66 27.82 5.48
CA LEU A 556 -7.55 28.96 5.20
C LEU A 556 -6.83 30.31 5.20
N LEU A 557 -5.79 30.45 6.02
CA LEU A 557 -5.04 31.70 6.20
C LEU A 557 -3.63 31.62 5.60
N LYS A 558 -3.38 30.69 4.67
CA LYS A 558 -2.04 30.45 4.10
C LYS A 558 -1.43 31.65 3.39
N ASP A 559 -2.28 32.53 2.83
CA ASP A 559 -1.88 33.73 2.08
C ASP A 559 -1.91 35.00 2.95
N GLU A 560 -2.27 34.88 4.23
CA GLU A 560 -2.39 35.98 5.19
C GLU A 560 -1.10 36.15 6.03
N GLU A 561 -0.94 37.31 6.69
CA GLU A 561 0.20 37.56 7.58
C GLU A 561 0.17 36.67 8.84
N GLU A 562 1.35 36.30 9.37
CA GLU A 562 1.49 35.39 10.53
C GLU A 562 0.75 35.90 11.79
N ASP A 563 0.66 37.22 11.97
CA ASP A 563 -0.10 37.85 13.06
C ASP A 563 -1.60 37.55 12.97
N VAL A 564 -2.16 37.44 11.75
CA VAL A 564 -3.57 37.08 11.52
C VAL A 564 -3.82 35.64 11.92
N PHE A 565 -2.93 34.72 11.52
CA PHE A 565 -3.01 33.32 11.92
C PHE A 565 -2.90 33.14 13.44
N THR A 566 -1.97 33.85 14.08
CA THR A 566 -1.77 33.81 15.52
C THR A 566 -3.01 34.32 16.27
N SER A 567 -3.57 35.45 15.84
CA SER A 567 -4.80 36.00 16.42
C SER A 567 -6.00 35.06 16.24
N ALA A 568 -6.12 34.40 15.09
CA ALA A 568 -7.17 33.40 14.85
C ALA A 568 -7.02 32.19 15.78
N CYS A 569 -5.79 31.70 15.99
CA CYS A 569 -5.54 30.60 16.94
C CYS A 569 -5.92 31.00 18.37
N GLU A 570 -5.53 32.20 18.82
CA GLU A 570 -5.89 32.71 20.15
C GLU A 570 -7.40 32.83 20.34
N LYS A 571 -8.13 33.32 19.33
CA LYS A 571 -9.59 33.44 19.35
C LYS A 571 -10.27 32.08 19.58
N HIS A 572 -9.73 31.01 19.02
CA HIS A 572 -10.25 29.65 19.15
C HIS A 572 -9.58 28.83 20.27
N ASN A 573 -8.76 29.45 21.14
CA ASN A 573 -7.99 28.79 22.20
C ASN A 573 -7.09 27.64 21.68
N LEU A 574 -6.54 27.81 20.49
CA LEU A 574 -5.68 26.82 19.84
C LEU A 574 -4.20 27.13 20.10
N LYS A 575 -3.42 26.09 20.35
CA LYS A 575 -1.95 26.19 20.42
C LYS A 575 -1.36 26.21 19.01
N SER A 576 -0.12 26.69 18.89
CA SER A 576 0.64 26.51 17.64
C SER A 576 0.75 25.02 17.30
N LEU A 577 0.84 24.70 16.00
CA LEU A 577 0.84 23.32 15.50
C LEU A 577 1.90 22.45 16.19
N GLN A 578 3.14 22.95 16.29
CA GLN A 578 4.25 22.24 16.94
C GLN A 578 3.97 21.93 18.42
N ASN A 579 3.37 22.87 19.16
CA ASN A 579 3.03 22.66 20.56
C ASN A 579 1.87 21.67 20.72
N ALA A 580 0.87 21.74 19.85
CA ALA A 580 -0.25 20.79 19.85
C ALA A 580 0.23 19.37 19.51
N GLN A 581 1.08 19.20 18.48
CA GLN A 581 1.69 17.92 18.12
C GLN A 581 2.54 17.35 19.27
N ARG A 582 3.32 18.20 19.95
CA ARG A 582 4.10 17.79 21.13
C ARG A 582 3.21 17.29 22.26
N ASP A 583 2.09 17.95 22.52
CA ASP A 583 1.11 17.51 23.51
C ASP A 583 0.50 16.15 23.14
N VAL A 584 0.15 15.95 21.86
CA VAL A 584 -0.37 14.69 21.34
C VAL A 584 0.64 13.57 21.51
N ILE A 585 1.89 13.76 21.09
CA ILE A 585 2.94 12.73 21.30
C ILE A 585 3.15 12.46 22.79
N THR A 586 3.16 13.48 23.64
CA THR A 586 3.35 13.30 25.09
C THR A 586 2.19 12.50 25.70
N ALA A 587 0.95 12.80 25.31
CA ALA A 587 -0.23 12.06 25.74
C ALA A 587 -0.19 10.62 25.22
N LEU A 588 0.17 10.42 23.95
CA LEU A 588 0.32 9.10 23.33
C LEU A 588 1.33 8.23 24.10
N VAL A 589 2.54 8.75 24.34
CA VAL A 589 3.57 8.08 25.14
C VAL A 589 3.03 7.70 26.52
N THR A 590 2.28 8.61 27.15
CA THR A 590 1.74 8.41 28.50
C THR A 590 0.68 7.32 28.54
N ILE A 591 -0.24 7.30 27.56
CA ILE A 591 -1.26 6.26 27.43
C ILE A 591 -0.59 4.90 27.24
N PHE A 592 0.33 4.79 26.26
CA PHE A 592 0.99 3.52 25.95
C PHE A 592 1.89 3.00 27.08
N LYS A 593 2.46 3.87 27.92
CA LYS A 593 3.21 3.46 29.12
C LYS A 593 2.33 2.95 30.25
N ASN A 594 1.06 3.35 30.29
CA ASN A 594 0.13 3.02 31.36
C ASN A 594 -0.94 1.99 30.93
N LEU A 595 -0.76 1.31 29.80
CA LEU A 595 -1.73 0.33 29.29
C LEU A 595 -2.05 -0.78 30.28
N GLU A 596 -1.09 -1.19 31.11
CA GLU A 596 -1.30 -2.23 32.13
C GLU A 596 -2.32 -1.82 33.21
N ASN A 597 -2.57 -0.51 33.34
CA ASN A 597 -3.55 0.05 34.28
C ASN A 597 -4.90 0.38 33.60
N MET A 598 -5.07 0.02 32.33
CA MET A 598 -6.30 0.26 31.57
C MET A 598 -6.86 -1.07 31.06
N SER A 599 -8.17 -1.24 31.20
CA SER A 599 -8.90 -2.37 30.63
C SER A 599 -9.57 -1.96 29.32
N VAL A 600 -9.33 -2.74 28.26
CA VAL A 600 -10.05 -2.64 26.97
C VAL A 600 -10.41 -4.04 26.54
N ILE A 601 -11.70 -4.36 26.53
CA ILE A 601 -12.20 -5.71 26.28
C ILE A 601 -13.27 -5.66 25.20
N GLU A 602 -13.19 -6.58 24.24
CA GLU A 602 -14.26 -6.75 23.25
C GLU A 602 -15.48 -7.42 23.91
N VAL A 603 -16.65 -6.84 23.69
CA VAL A 603 -17.92 -7.29 24.28
C VAL A 603 -19.00 -7.44 23.20
N GLU A 604 -20.04 -8.22 23.50
CA GLU A 604 -21.27 -8.21 22.72
C GLU A 604 -22.17 -7.06 23.21
N HIS A 605 -22.68 -6.22 22.30
CA HIS A 605 -23.54 -5.09 22.64
C HIS A 605 -24.59 -4.88 21.54
N GLU A 606 -25.79 -4.43 21.90
CA GLU A 606 -26.85 -4.07 20.96
C GLU A 606 -26.72 -2.59 20.56
N ASP A 607 -26.86 -2.27 19.27
CA ASP A 607 -26.54 -0.95 18.70
C ASP A 607 -27.37 0.23 19.25
N ASP A 608 -28.51 -0.05 19.84
CA ASP A 608 -29.60 0.91 20.06
C ASP A 608 -29.29 1.98 21.14
N ASP A 609 -28.25 1.79 21.96
CA ASP A 609 -27.90 2.67 23.09
C ASP A 609 -26.66 3.55 22.87
N LEU A 610 -26.03 3.53 21.68
CA LEU A 610 -24.80 4.29 21.42
C LEU A 610 -25.04 5.60 20.67
N ASP A 611 -24.54 6.70 21.23
CA ASP A 611 -24.52 7.99 20.55
C ASP A 611 -23.43 8.02 19.46
N SER A 612 -23.79 8.50 18.27
CA SER A 612 -22.83 8.72 17.18
C SER A 612 -22.09 10.04 17.38
N VAL A 613 -20.75 10.00 17.37
CA VAL A 613 -19.93 11.20 17.53
C VAL A 613 -18.79 11.22 16.52
N SER A 614 -18.71 12.29 15.74
CA SER A 614 -17.55 12.62 14.91
C SER A 614 -16.52 13.34 15.76
N ILE A 615 -15.40 12.68 16.08
CA ILE A 615 -14.45 13.23 17.07
C ILE A 615 -13.20 13.86 16.40
N LEU A 616 -12.81 13.41 15.21
CA LEU A 616 -11.77 14.06 14.38
C LEU A 616 -12.38 15.10 13.44
N SER A 617 -12.95 16.16 14.02
CA SER A 617 -13.57 17.22 13.22
C SER A 617 -12.62 18.35 12.89
N PHE A 618 -12.70 18.80 11.63
CA PHE A 618 -12.03 20.01 11.17
C PHE A 618 -12.90 21.26 11.35
N ALA A 619 -14.10 21.18 11.94
CA ALA A 619 -14.94 22.36 12.15
C ALA A 619 -14.35 23.32 13.19
N LEU A 620 -14.38 24.62 12.90
CA LEU A 620 -14.15 25.66 13.91
C LEU A 620 -15.46 25.88 14.66
N GLU A 621 -15.42 25.80 15.99
CA GLU A 621 -16.57 26.17 16.82
C GLU A 621 -16.92 27.64 16.58
N ALA A 622 -18.22 27.92 16.43
CA ALA A 622 -18.78 29.19 15.97
C ALA A 622 -18.53 30.38 16.92
#